data_AF-I1H053-F1
#
_entry.id   AF-I1H053-F1
#
_cell.length_a   1.000
_cell.length_b   1.000
_cell.length_c   1.000
_cell.angle_alpha   90.00
_cell.angle_beta   90.00
_cell.angle_gamma   90.00
#
_symmetry.space_group_name_H-M   'P 1'
#
loop_
_entity.id
_entity.type
_entity.pdbx_description
1 polymer ?
#
loop_
_entity_poly.entity_id
_entity_poly.type
_entity_poly.pdbx_seq_one_letter_code
_entity_poly.pdbx_strand_id
1 'polypeptide(L)'
;MPSFSSGASPQKQQHNARRKQLIRQQRKSLPIASVEKRLVEEVKKNDTLIVVVETGSGKTTCKCVAVFFFLPLLIVAWIKSFLKACSFVMLVIIELPQFLYDAGFCQDAKVIGITQPRRVAAVTVAKRVAEECNDQLGKKVGYSIRFDDSTSNATRIKYMTDGLLLRTQYPLDTLYTYQPESDYLDATLVTIFQILLEEGPGDILAFLTGQEEIESLERLIQERARQLPPDSTKIWTTPIYSSLPSEQQMNAFKPAQAGARKVDHFVL
;
A
#
# COMPACT_ATOMS: atom_id res chain seq x y z
N MET A 1 -10.83 38.22 28.06
CA MET A 1 -10.56 36.76 28.09
C MET A 1 -9.07 36.54 27.86
N PRO A 2 -8.31 35.96 28.80
CA PRO A 2 -6.90 35.70 28.59
C PRO A 2 -6.70 34.39 27.80
N SER A 3 -5.80 34.43 26.83
CA SER A 3 -5.39 33.36 25.94
C SER A 3 -4.50 32.33 26.67
N PHE A 4 -4.93 31.06 26.67
CA PHE A 4 -4.13 29.95 27.18
C PHE A 4 -3.05 29.57 26.14
N SER A 5 -1.80 29.96 26.39
CA SER A 5 -0.64 29.38 25.72
C SER A 5 -0.31 28.02 26.35
N SER A 6 -0.46 26.93 25.60
CA SER A 6 -0.16 25.56 26.03
C SER A 6 1.35 25.29 26.09
N GLY A 7 2.02 25.81 27.11
CA GLY A 7 3.40 25.43 27.45
C GLY A 7 3.43 24.01 28.06
N ALA A 8 4.15 23.09 27.43
CA ALA A 8 4.34 21.74 27.96
C ALA A 8 5.08 21.77 29.32
N SER A 9 4.59 21.01 30.30
CA SER A 9 5.13 21.03 31.68
C SER A 9 6.59 20.54 31.76
N PRO A 10 7.42 21.11 32.66
CA PRO A 10 8.87 20.81 32.76
C PRO A 10 9.18 19.32 32.98
N GLN A 11 8.35 18.62 33.74
CA GLN A 11 8.50 17.18 34.01
C GLN A 11 8.32 16.32 32.74
N LYS A 12 7.41 16.71 31.83
CA LYS A 12 7.22 16.04 30.52
C LYS A 12 8.42 16.25 29.61
N GLN A 13 9.02 17.44 29.63
CA GLN A 13 10.21 17.76 28.83
C GLN A 13 11.44 16.95 29.30
N GLN A 14 11.63 16.83 30.62
CA GLN A 14 12.75 16.09 31.21
C GLN A 14 12.65 14.58 30.98
N HIS A 15 11.44 14.01 31.11
CA HIS A 15 11.16 12.60 30.78
C HIS A 15 11.44 12.30 29.30
N ASN A 16 11.01 13.20 28.41
CA ASN A 16 11.28 13.07 26.98
C ASN A 16 12.77 13.15 26.66
N ALA A 17 13.54 14.04 27.31
CA ALA A 17 14.99 14.14 27.14
C ALA A 17 15.75 12.87 27.54
N ARG A 18 15.37 12.25 28.67
CA ARG A 18 15.97 11.00 29.14
C ARG A 18 15.63 9.82 28.22
N ARG A 19 14.38 9.71 27.79
CA ARG A 19 13.93 8.71 26.82
C ARG A 19 14.66 8.85 25.47
N LYS A 20 14.92 10.09 25.04
CA LYS A 20 15.68 10.42 23.83
C LYS A 20 17.14 9.93 23.89
N GLN A 21 17.83 10.14 25.01
CA GLN A 21 19.20 9.65 25.18
C GLN A 21 19.26 8.12 25.14
N LEU A 22 18.29 7.45 25.76
CA LEU A 22 18.19 5.99 25.75
C LEU A 22 17.97 5.44 24.32
N ILE A 23 17.07 6.05 23.54
CA ILE A 23 16.83 5.63 22.14
C ILE A 23 18.09 5.83 21.29
N ARG A 24 18.79 6.97 21.43
CA ARG A 24 20.05 7.22 20.70
C ARG A 24 21.17 6.25 21.09
N GLN A 25 21.28 5.88 22.36
CA GLN A 25 22.24 4.89 22.83
C GLN A 25 21.89 3.49 22.32
N GLN A 26 20.61 3.12 22.35
CA GLN A 26 20.12 1.87 21.80
C GLN A 26 20.44 1.76 20.30
N ARG A 27 20.25 2.84 19.52
CA ARG A 27 20.62 2.88 18.09
C ARG A 27 22.08 2.55 17.81
N LYS A 28 23.00 3.13 18.58
CA LYS A 28 24.44 2.88 18.43
C LYS A 28 24.82 1.42 18.73
N SER A 29 24.00 0.71 19.51
CA SER A 29 24.19 -0.70 19.82
C SER A 29 23.58 -1.64 18.76
N LEU A 30 22.85 -1.12 17.78
CA LEU A 30 22.20 -1.95 16.77
C LEU A 30 23.20 -2.40 15.69
N PRO A 31 23.14 -3.67 15.27
CA PRO A 31 24.00 -4.18 14.21
C PRO A 31 23.88 -3.45 12.86
N ILE A 32 22.81 -2.71 12.59
CA ILE A 32 22.70 -1.92 11.34
C ILE A 32 23.59 -0.66 11.36
N ALA A 33 23.86 -0.11 12.55
CA ALA A 33 24.68 1.09 12.69
C ALA A 33 26.16 0.83 12.36
N SER A 34 26.65 -0.41 12.55
CA SER A 34 28.01 -0.78 12.15
C SER A 34 28.18 -0.92 10.64
N VAL A 35 27.08 -1.08 9.89
CA VAL A 35 27.07 -1.29 8.44
C VAL A 35 26.61 -0.04 7.67
N GLU A 36 26.19 1.02 8.37
CA GLU A 36 25.68 2.27 7.79
C GLU A 36 26.52 2.79 6.62
N LYS A 37 27.83 3.00 6.86
CA LYS A 37 28.74 3.56 5.84
C LYS A 37 28.82 2.68 4.59
N ARG A 38 28.95 1.36 4.80
CA ARG A 38 29.01 0.38 3.70
C ARG A 38 27.71 0.39 2.91
N LEU A 39 26.57 0.48 3.58
CA LEU A 39 25.27 0.49 2.91
C LEU A 39 25.07 1.75 2.09
N VAL A 40 25.46 2.93 2.61
CA VAL A 40 25.42 4.19 1.84
C VAL A 40 26.31 4.13 0.60
N GLU A 41 27.51 3.55 0.71
CA GLU A 41 28.39 3.36 -0.43
C GLU A 41 27.78 2.41 -1.47
N GLU A 42 27.19 1.30 -1.06
CA GLU A 42 26.55 0.36 -1.98
C GLU A 42 25.32 0.95 -2.67
N VAL A 43 24.52 1.77 -1.98
CA VAL A 43 23.39 2.49 -2.61
C VAL A 43 23.88 3.54 -3.61
N LYS A 44 25.06 4.14 -3.41
CA LYS A 44 25.65 5.07 -4.40
C LYS A 44 26.20 4.37 -5.64
N LYS A 45 26.65 3.11 -5.50
CA LYS A 45 27.26 2.33 -6.59
C LYS A 45 26.24 1.58 -7.44
N ASN A 46 25.09 1.24 -6.88
CA ASN A 46 24.11 0.37 -7.53
C ASN A 46 22.75 1.05 -7.65
N ASP A 47 22.13 0.98 -8.83
CA ASP A 47 20.76 1.46 -9.03
C ASP A 47 19.71 0.64 -8.25
N THR A 48 20.05 -0.60 -7.88
CA THR A 48 19.19 -1.48 -7.09
C THR A 48 20.03 -2.26 -6.08
N LEU A 49 19.67 -2.14 -4.79
CA LEU A 49 20.29 -2.89 -3.70
C LEU A 49 19.23 -3.73 -2.98
N ILE A 50 19.46 -5.03 -2.88
CA ILE A 50 18.61 -5.93 -2.09
C ILE A 50 19.26 -6.11 -0.72
N VAL A 51 18.61 -5.56 0.31
CA VAL A 51 19.05 -5.74 1.70
C VAL A 51 18.35 -6.97 2.29
N VAL A 52 19.11 -8.05 2.47
CA VAL A 52 18.63 -9.26 3.15
C VAL A 52 19.04 -9.18 4.62
N VAL A 53 18.08 -9.35 5.53
CA VAL A 53 18.33 -9.32 6.97
C VAL A 53 17.85 -10.62 7.58
N GLU A 54 18.75 -11.37 8.22
CA GLU A 54 18.42 -12.61 8.91
C GLU A 54 17.51 -12.31 10.10
N THR A 55 16.27 -12.78 10.03
CA THR A 55 15.35 -12.77 11.16
C THR A 55 15.61 -14.04 11.97
N GLY A 56 16.06 -13.90 13.21
CA GLY A 56 16.31 -14.98 14.16
C GLY A 56 15.05 -15.74 14.61
N SER A 57 14.23 -16.20 13.66
CA SER A 57 13.02 -16.99 13.89
C SER A 57 12.80 -18.11 12.87
N GLY A 58 13.75 -18.39 11.98
CA GLY A 58 13.66 -19.56 11.11
C GLY A 58 12.43 -19.56 10.18
N LYS A 59 12.13 -18.43 9.54
CA LYS A 59 11.25 -18.42 8.36
C LYS A 59 12.13 -18.23 7.12
N THR A 60 12.41 -19.34 6.47
CA THR A 60 12.88 -19.43 5.10
C THR A 60 12.14 -18.45 4.18
N THR A 61 12.92 -17.72 3.39
CA THR A 61 12.49 -17.12 2.10
C THR A 61 11.39 -16.06 2.18
N CYS A 62 11.74 -14.77 2.17
CA CYS A 62 10.82 -13.72 1.74
C CYS A 62 11.59 -12.61 0.99
N LYS A 63 11.57 -12.69 -0.34
CA LYS A 63 11.31 -11.48 -1.16
C LYS A 63 10.13 -10.75 -0.48
N CYS A 64 10.20 -9.43 -0.35
CA CYS A 64 9.12 -8.62 0.22
C CYS A 64 7.78 -8.84 -0.53
N VAL A 65 7.03 -9.85 -0.09
CA VAL A 65 5.60 -10.08 -0.31
C VAL A 65 5.12 -10.73 0.99
N ALA A 66 4.58 -9.95 1.91
CA ALA A 66 4.04 -10.46 3.17
C ALA A 66 2.51 -10.54 3.08
N VAL A 67 2.02 -11.63 2.49
CA VAL A 67 0.64 -12.12 2.66
C VAL A 67 0.59 -12.93 3.95
N PHE A 68 -0.25 -12.55 4.92
CA PHE A 68 -0.65 -13.45 6.01
C PHE A 68 -2.11 -13.22 6.38
N PHE A 69 -2.93 -14.22 6.03
CA PHE A 69 -4.28 -14.48 6.53
C PHE A 69 -4.25 -14.72 8.05
N PHE A 70 -5.28 -14.27 8.77
CA PHE A 70 -5.50 -14.67 10.17
C PHE A 70 -6.97 -15.02 10.40
N LEU A 71 -7.22 -16.25 10.83
CA LEU A 71 -8.43 -16.68 11.54
C LEU A 71 -8.24 -16.38 13.06
N PRO A 72 -9.29 -16.07 13.84
CA PRO A 72 -9.14 -15.46 15.15
C PRO A 72 -9.26 -16.49 16.28
N LEU A 73 -8.28 -16.52 17.21
CA LEU A 73 -8.42 -16.85 18.65
C LEU A 73 -7.03 -17.11 19.27
N LEU A 74 -6.20 -16.06 19.46
CA LEU A 74 -5.04 -16.05 20.40
C LEU A 74 -4.33 -14.68 20.38
N ILE A 75 -5.08 -13.61 20.63
CA ILE A 75 -4.58 -12.23 20.46
C ILE A 75 -3.59 -11.80 21.56
N VAL A 76 -3.60 -12.40 22.76
CA VAL A 76 -2.83 -11.81 23.89
C VAL A 76 -1.41 -12.39 24.05
N ALA A 77 -1.21 -13.69 23.79
CA ALA A 77 0.12 -14.32 23.86
C ALA A 77 0.99 -13.99 22.63
N TRP A 78 0.35 -13.81 21.47
CA TRP A 78 1.05 -13.52 20.23
C TRP A 78 1.63 -12.11 20.22
N ILE A 79 0.94 -11.10 20.78
CA ILE A 79 1.45 -9.72 20.84
C ILE A 79 2.81 -9.63 21.55
N LYS A 80 3.02 -10.38 22.64
CA LYS A 80 4.29 -10.34 23.41
C LYS A 80 5.45 -11.05 22.70
N SER A 81 5.20 -12.17 22.01
CA SER A 81 6.23 -12.83 21.19
C SER A 81 6.47 -12.12 19.86
N PHE A 82 5.43 -11.53 19.26
CA PHE A 82 5.52 -10.70 18.07
C PHE A 82 6.28 -9.40 18.34
N LEU A 83 6.13 -8.80 19.53
CA LEU A 83 6.92 -7.64 19.98
C LEU A 83 8.43 -7.92 20.11
N LYS A 84 8.83 -9.16 20.45
CA LYS A 84 10.25 -9.57 20.44
C LYS A 84 10.76 -9.92 19.03
N ALA A 85 9.94 -10.57 18.21
CA ALA A 85 10.32 -10.96 16.84
C ALA A 85 10.33 -9.78 15.83
N CYS A 86 9.47 -8.77 16.02
CA CYS A 86 9.45 -7.55 15.19
C CYS A 86 10.57 -6.56 15.51
N SER A 87 11.36 -6.77 16.56
CA SER A 87 12.31 -5.77 17.04
C SER A 87 13.44 -5.45 16.05
N PHE A 88 13.69 -6.26 15.01
CA PHE A 88 14.84 -6.09 14.11
C PHE A 88 14.50 -5.68 12.67
N VAL A 89 13.41 -6.20 12.08
CA VAL A 89 12.91 -5.75 10.77
C VAL A 89 12.33 -4.34 10.87
N MET A 90 11.64 -4.05 11.98
CA MET A 90 11.15 -2.71 12.28
C MET A 90 12.32 -1.71 12.43
N LEU A 91 13.49 -2.14 12.90
CA LEU A 91 14.67 -1.28 13.00
C LEU A 91 15.24 -0.90 11.64
N VAL A 92 15.26 -1.82 10.66
CA VAL A 92 15.71 -1.51 9.29
C VAL A 92 14.79 -0.46 8.66
N ILE A 93 13.47 -0.67 8.78
CA ILE A 93 12.46 0.24 8.20
C ILE A 93 12.51 1.62 8.86
N ILE A 94 12.89 1.70 10.13
CA ILE A 94 13.01 2.97 10.88
C ILE A 94 14.35 3.67 10.60
N GLU A 95 15.48 2.96 10.67
CA GLU A 95 16.83 3.56 10.62
C GLU A 95 17.33 3.81 9.20
N LEU A 96 17.04 2.91 8.25
CA LEU A 96 17.57 3.02 6.88
C LEU A 96 17.17 4.34 6.19
N PRO A 97 15.92 4.81 6.26
CA PRO A 97 15.55 6.08 5.65
C PRO A 97 16.26 7.29 6.28
N GLN A 98 16.59 7.20 7.57
CA GLN A 98 17.31 8.26 8.28
C GLN A 98 18.78 8.30 7.82
N PHE A 99 19.43 7.15 7.64
CA PHE A 99 20.79 7.08 7.08
C PHE A 99 20.85 7.62 5.65
N LEU A 100 19.88 7.26 4.81
CA LEU A 100 19.81 7.78 3.44
C LEU A 100 19.54 9.29 3.44
N TYR A 101 18.69 9.78 4.34
CA TYR A 101 18.46 11.22 4.50
C TYR A 101 19.75 11.94 4.90
N ASP A 102 20.46 11.44 5.93
CA ASP A 102 21.70 12.03 6.45
C ASP A 102 22.85 11.94 5.44
N ALA A 103 22.84 10.92 4.57
CA ALA A 103 23.78 10.77 3.46
C ALA A 103 23.51 11.70 2.26
N GLY A 104 22.42 12.48 2.30
CA GLY A 104 22.12 13.51 1.30
C GLY A 104 21.27 13.06 0.11
N PHE A 105 20.61 11.90 0.17
CA PHE A 105 19.76 11.41 -0.94
C PHE A 105 18.48 12.25 -1.17
N CYS A 106 18.19 13.19 -0.27
CA CYS A 106 17.07 14.12 -0.33
C CYS A 106 17.44 15.52 -0.87
N GLN A 107 18.62 15.67 -1.50
CA GLN A 107 19.00 16.89 -2.22
C GLN A 107 18.14 17.08 -3.48
N ASP A 108 18.08 18.30 -4.02
CA ASP A 108 17.30 18.65 -5.22
C ASP A 108 15.78 18.37 -5.13
N ALA A 109 15.20 18.58 -3.94
CA ALA A 109 13.79 18.33 -3.66
C ALA A 109 13.32 16.87 -3.84
N LYS A 110 14.27 15.91 -3.89
CA LYS A 110 13.97 14.48 -3.92
C LYS A 110 13.43 13.99 -2.58
N VAL A 111 12.56 12.98 -2.63
CA VAL A 111 11.90 12.36 -1.47
C VAL A 111 12.24 10.88 -1.43
N ILE A 112 12.62 10.39 -0.26
CA ILE A 112 12.78 8.95 0.01
C ILE A 112 11.40 8.38 0.30
N GLY A 113 10.91 7.53 -0.60
CA GLY A 113 9.67 6.79 -0.45
C GLY A 113 9.89 5.43 0.20
N ILE A 114 9.10 5.12 1.23
CA ILE A 114 9.07 3.80 1.86
C ILE A 114 7.66 3.25 1.73
N THR A 115 7.53 2.09 1.10
CA THR A 115 6.22 1.45 1.01
C THR A 115 5.99 0.45 2.15
N GLN A 116 4.74 0.32 2.55
CA GLN A 116 4.27 -0.65 3.51
C GLN A 116 2.98 -1.30 2.98
N PRO A 117 2.81 -2.62 3.12
CA PRO A 117 1.61 -3.30 2.63
C PRO A 117 0.34 -2.97 3.44
N ARG A 118 0.48 -2.33 4.62
CA ARG A 118 -0.63 -2.04 5.53
C ARG A 118 -0.67 -0.55 5.90
N ARG A 119 -1.86 0.06 5.82
CA ARG A 119 -2.12 1.45 6.25
C ARG A 119 -1.63 1.72 7.68
N VAL A 120 -1.97 0.83 8.62
CA VAL A 120 -1.58 0.96 10.03
C VAL A 120 -0.05 0.92 10.21
N ALA A 121 0.67 0.14 9.40
CA ALA A 121 2.12 0.09 9.44
C ALA A 121 2.73 1.41 8.92
N ALA A 122 2.27 1.91 7.77
CA ALA A 122 2.74 3.19 7.22
C ALA A 122 2.57 4.35 8.21
N VAL A 123 1.39 4.46 8.82
CA VAL A 123 1.07 5.54 9.79
C VAL A 123 1.90 5.41 11.07
N THR A 124 1.94 4.22 11.65
CA THR A 124 2.63 3.99 12.94
C THR A 124 4.14 4.18 12.81
N VAL A 125 4.74 3.68 11.72
CA VAL A 125 6.17 3.84 11.45
C VAL A 125 6.50 5.31 11.18
N ALA A 126 5.71 6.03 10.37
CA ALA A 126 5.94 7.45 10.11
C ALA A 126 5.89 8.30 11.39
N LYS A 127 4.88 8.07 12.24
CA LYS A 127 4.76 8.73 13.55
C LYS A 127 5.96 8.44 14.43
N ARG A 128 6.38 7.17 14.49
CA ARG A 128 7.54 6.75 15.28
C ARG A 128 8.83 7.40 14.78
N VAL A 129 9.06 7.43 13.48
CA VAL A 129 10.27 8.01 12.87
C VAL A 129 10.28 9.53 13.03
N ALA A 130 9.12 10.20 12.95
CA ALA A 130 8.99 11.63 13.24
C ALA A 130 9.37 11.94 14.70
N GLU A 131 8.85 11.16 15.67
CA GLU A 131 9.22 11.30 17.09
C GLU A 131 10.72 11.12 17.32
N GLU A 132 11.35 10.14 16.65
CA GLU A 132 12.77 9.87 16.79
C GLU A 132 13.65 10.92 16.11
N CYS A 133 13.20 11.48 14.98
CA CYS A 133 13.82 12.64 14.33
C CYS A 133 13.60 13.95 15.11
N ASN A 134 12.78 13.92 16.17
CA ASN A 134 12.36 15.10 16.92
C ASN A 134 11.70 16.17 16.03
N ASP A 135 10.90 15.72 15.06
CA ASP A 135 10.16 16.58 14.15
C ASP A 135 8.65 16.30 14.23
N GLN A 136 7.86 17.26 13.78
CA GLN A 136 6.42 17.11 13.64
C GLN A 136 6.11 16.27 12.41
N LEU A 137 5.15 15.35 12.57
CA LEU A 137 4.63 14.58 11.44
C LEU A 137 4.09 15.53 10.36
N GLY A 138 4.43 15.25 9.11
CA GLY A 138 4.10 16.08 7.96
C GLY A 138 5.16 17.13 7.60
N LYS A 139 6.17 17.37 8.45
CA LYS A 139 7.36 18.16 8.09
C LYS A 139 8.41 17.26 7.45
N LYS A 140 9.57 17.00 8.06
CA LYS A 140 10.64 16.14 7.49
C LYS A 140 10.13 14.73 7.17
N VAL A 141 9.30 14.17 8.05
CA VAL A 141 8.74 12.81 7.95
C VAL A 141 7.23 12.89 7.84
N GLY A 142 6.64 12.20 6.88
CA GLY A 142 5.19 12.16 6.69
C GLY A 142 4.72 10.81 6.15
N TYR A 143 3.40 10.65 6.06
CA TYR A 143 2.80 9.49 5.41
C TYR A 143 1.70 9.89 4.44
N SER A 144 1.46 9.06 3.43
CA SER A 144 0.32 9.21 2.52
C SER A 144 -0.29 7.84 2.24
N ILE A 145 -1.57 7.71 2.59
CA ILE A 145 -2.37 6.50 2.39
C ILE A 145 -3.70 6.90 1.74
N ARG A 146 -4.47 5.91 1.29
CA ARG A 146 -5.78 6.20 0.70
C ARG A 146 -6.65 6.99 1.69
N PHE A 147 -7.12 8.16 1.23
CA PHE A 147 -7.99 9.09 1.98
C PHE A 147 -7.37 9.77 3.22
N ASP A 148 -6.06 9.65 3.44
CA ASP A 148 -5.39 10.32 4.56
C ASP A 148 -3.93 10.62 4.18
N ASP A 149 -3.60 11.92 4.09
CA ASP A 149 -2.27 12.40 3.73
C ASP A 149 -1.78 13.41 4.80
N SER A 150 -0.63 13.08 5.39
CA SER A 150 0.08 13.91 6.35
C SER A 150 1.49 14.19 5.82
N THR A 151 1.58 14.88 4.68
CA THR A 151 2.82 15.35 4.06
C THR A 151 2.77 16.85 3.73
N SER A 152 3.94 17.46 3.51
CA SER A 152 4.08 18.85 3.05
C SER A 152 5.25 18.98 2.06
N ASN A 153 5.46 20.18 1.52
CA ASN A 153 6.62 20.49 0.66
C ASN A 153 7.97 20.33 1.40
N ALA A 154 7.95 20.30 2.74
CA ALA A 154 9.13 20.04 3.56
C ALA A 154 9.40 18.54 3.78
N THR A 155 8.48 17.66 3.37
CA THR A 155 8.64 16.22 3.52
C THR A 155 9.76 15.68 2.65
N ARG A 156 10.63 14.89 3.27
CA ARG A 156 11.78 14.24 2.64
C ARG A 156 11.79 12.74 2.85
N ILE A 157 11.16 12.26 3.93
CA ILE A 157 10.93 10.84 4.19
C ILE A 157 9.41 10.60 4.17
N LYS A 158 8.92 9.87 3.17
CA LYS A 158 7.49 9.63 2.96
C LYS A 158 7.16 8.14 3.06
N TYR A 159 6.36 7.77 4.05
CA TYR A 159 5.82 6.41 4.17
C TYR A 159 4.48 6.31 3.44
N MET A 160 4.29 5.27 2.63
CA MET A 160 3.05 5.12 1.85
C MET A 160 2.61 3.68 1.75
N THR A 161 1.35 3.46 1.38
CA THR A 161 0.89 2.12 0.98
C THR A 161 1.34 1.80 -0.44
N ASP A 162 1.62 0.52 -0.73
CA ASP A 162 2.01 0.07 -2.06
C ASP A 162 1.06 0.58 -3.16
N GLY A 163 -0.26 0.54 -2.91
CA GLY A 163 -1.27 1.03 -3.85
C GLY A 163 -1.21 2.55 -4.14
N LEU A 164 -0.63 3.35 -3.24
CA LEU A 164 -0.45 4.79 -3.48
C LEU A 164 0.75 5.05 -4.41
N LEU A 165 1.82 4.27 -4.26
CA LEU A 165 2.98 4.33 -5.15
C LEU A 165 2.58 3.93 -6.58
N LEU A 166 1.81 2.85 -6.72
CA LEU A 166 1.32 2.39 -8.03
C LEU A 166 0.46 3.45 -8.71
N ARG A 167 -0.40 4.16 -7.96
CA ARG A 167 -1.23 5.24 -8.50
C ARG A 167 -0.41 6.46 -8.93
N THR A 168 0.71 6.76 -8.27
CA THR A 168 1.62 7.84 -8.72
C THR A 168 2.42 7.45 -9.96
N GLN A 169 2.69 6.16 -10.15
CA GLN A 169 3.42 5.66 -11.30
C GLN A 169 2.53 5.49 -12.54
N TYR A 170 1.25 5.18 -12.32
CA TYR A 170 0.22 5.06 -13.36
C TYR A 170 -0.98 5.92 -12.94
N PRO A 171 -1.08 7.18 -13.42
CA PRO A 171 -2.21 8.04 -13.07
C PRO A 171 -3.51 7.38 -13.55
N LEU A 172 -4.40 7.10 -12.60
CA LEU A 172 -5.74 6.56 -12.88
C LEU A 172 -6.77 7.68 -12.74
N ASP A 173 -7.52 7.91 -13.81
CA ASP A 173 -8.69 8.79 -13.79
C ASP A 173 -9.79 8.13 -12.98
N THR A 174 -10.37 8.90 -12.06
CA THR A 174 -11.46 8.42 -11.19
C THR A 174 -12.73 9.15 -11.57
N LEU A 175 -13.70 8.40 -12.11
CA LEU A 175 -15.01 8.90 -12.48
C LEU A 175 -16.03 8.55 -11.39
N TYR A 176 -16.95 9.48 -11.13
CA TYR A 176 -18.02 9.32 -10.15
C TYR A 176 -19.36 9.60 -10.83
N THR A 177 -20.40 8.87 -10.44
CA THR A 177 -21.76 9.23 -10.83
C THR A 177 -22.15 10.57 -10.19
N TYR A 178 -22.99 11.34 -10.88
CA TYR A 178 -23.47 12.62 -10.34
C TYR A 178 -24.36 12.41 -9.10
N GLN A 179 -25.13 11.33 -9.07
CA GLN A 179 -26.01 10.95 -7.98
C GLN A 179 -25.83 9.47 -7.62
N PRO A 180 -26.21 9.06 -6.39
CA PRO A 180 -26.20 7.65 -6.01
C PRO A 180 -27.21 6.86 -6.87
N GLU A 181 -26.73 5.78 -7.48
CA GLU A 181 -27.58 4.86 -8.25
C GLU A 181 -28.22 3.83 -7.32
N SER A 182 -29.54 3.64 -7.42
CA SER A 182 -30.27 2.65 -6.63
C SER A 182 -30.04 1.22 -7.14
N ASP A 183 -29.83 1.07 -8.45
CA ASP A 183 -29.50 -0.20 -9.09
C ASP A 183 -28.06 -0.16 -9.62
N TYR A 184 -27.13 -0.61 -8.79
CA TYR A 184 -25.71 -0.62 -9.17
C TYR A 184 -25.37 -1.71 -10.18
N LEU A 185 -26.20 -2.76 -10.33
CA LEU A 185 -25.97 -3.80 -11.35
C LEU A 185 -26.24 -3.25 -12.74
N ASP A 186 -27.37 -2.55 -12.92
CA ASP A 186 -27.66 -1.87 -14.18
C ASP A 186 -26.65 -0.76 -14.48
N ALA A 187 -26.30 0.05 -13.47
CA ALA A 187 -25.25 1.07 -13.63
C ALA A 187 -23.89 0.46 -14.04
N THR A 188 -23.52 -0.70 -13.47
CA THR A 188 -22.31 -1.43 -13.83
C THR A 188 -22.39 -1.95 -15.26
N LEU A 189 -23.52 -2.54 -15.66
CA LEU A 189 -23.76 -3.01 -17.03
C LEU A 189 -23.61 -1.87 -18.05
N VAL A 190 -24.30 -0.74 -17.82
CA VAL A 190 -24.23 0.44 -18.69
C VAL A 190 -22.78 0.94 -18.80
N THR A 191 -22.07 1.03 -17.68
CA THR A 191 -20.67 1.48 -17.65
C THR A 191 -19.75 0.53 -18.44
N ILE A 192 -19.93 -0.79 -18.33
CA ILE A 192 -19.14 -1.78 -19.09
C ILE A 192 -19.32 -1.57 -20.59
N PHE A 193 -20.56 -1.40 -21.06
CA PHE A 193 -20.82 -1.18 -22.49
C PHE A 193 -20.35 0.19 -22.96
N GLN A 194 -20.45 1.22 -22.13
CA GLN A 194 -19.90 2.53 -22.45
C GLN A 194 -18.39 2.45 -22.65
N ILE A 195 -17.66 1.84 -21.71
CA ILE A 195 -16.21 1.61 -21.84
C ILE A 195 -15.90 0.76 -23.08
N LEU A 196 -16.67 -0.29 -23.35
CA LEU A 196 -16.46 -1.16 -24.51
C LEU A 196 -16.55 -0.41 -25.86
N LEU A 197 -17.44 0.58 -25.96
CA LEU A 197 -17.72 1.31 -27.19
C LEU A 197 -16.86 2.59 -27.35
N GLU A 198 -16.56 3.28 -26.24
CA GLU A 198 -15.90 4.58 -26.25
C GLU A 198 -14.40 4.52 -25.95
N GLU A 199 -13.96 3.56 -25.12
CA GLU A 199 -12.57 3.48 -24.67
C GLU A 199 -11.70 2.58 -25.54
N GLY A 200 -10.39 2.89 -25.59
CA GLY A 200 -9.37 2.10 -26.29
C GLY A 200 -9.09 0.72 -25.66
N PRO A 201 -8.20 -0.09 -26.25
CA PRO A 201 -7.96 -1.47 -25.81
C PRO A 201 -7.52 -1.55 -24.34
N GLY A 202 -8.16 -2.43 -23.57
CA GLY A 202 -7.86 -2.69 -22.16
C GLY A 202 -8.90 -3.61 -21.54
N ASP A 203 -8.51 -4.37 -20.51
CA ASP A 203 -9.43 -5.25 -19.78
C ASP A 203 -10.24 -4.45 -18.75
N ILE A 204 -11.48 -4.89 -18.48
CA ILE A 204 -12.37 -4.27 -17.50
C ILE A 204 -12.41 -5.15 -16.26
N LEU A 205 -12.29 -4.52 -15.08
CA LEU A 205 -12.41 -5.19 -13.79
C LEU A 205 -13.61 -4.62 -13.03
N ALA A 206 -14.65 -5.43 -12.84
CA ALA A 206 -15.85 -5.08 -12.10
C ALA A 206 -15.85 -5.71 -10.70
N PHE A 207 -16.17 -4.93 -9.67
CA PHE A 207 -16.31 -5.41 -8.29
C PHE A 207 -17.78 -5.50 -7.92
N LEU A 208 -18.21 -6.70 -7.51
CA LEU A 208 -19.57 -6.99 -7.07
C LEU A 208 -19.54 -7.61 -5.68
N THR A 209 -20.69 -7.66 -4.99
CA THR A 209 -20.73 -8.04 -3.57
C THR A 209 -21.00 -9.53 -3.37
N GLY A 210 -21.62 -10.21 -4.32
CA GLY A 210 -21.99 -11.62 -4.21
C GLY A 210 -21.88 -12.43 -5.50
N GLN A 211 -21.91 -13.76 -5.34
CA GLN A 211 -21.94 -14.70 -6.46
C GLN A 211 -23.18 -14.53 -7.34
N GLU A 212 -24.37 -14.38 -6.74
CA GLU A 212 -25.63 -14.23 -7.48
C GLU A 212 -25.63 -12.99 -8.39
N GLU A 213 -25.04 -11.90 -7.91
CA GLU A 213 -24.86 -10.65 -8.65
C GLU A 213 -23.91 -10.83 -9.84
N ILE A 214 -22.79 -11.54 -9.64
CA ILE A 214 -21.82 -11.83 -10.71
C ILE A 214 -22.48 -12.66 -11.80
N GLU A 215 -23.18 -13.73 -11.45
CA GLU A 215 -23.85 -14.59 -12.42
C GLU A 215 -24.99 -13.86 -13.14
N SER A 216 -25.71 -12.99 -12.43
CA SER A 216 -26.77 -12.16 -13.01
C SER A 216 -26.20 -11.14 -14.00
N LEU A 217 -25.14 -10.43 -13.63
CA LEU A 217 -24.48 -9.46 -14.52
C LEU A 217 -23.88 -10.17 -15.74
N GLU A 218 -23.28 -11.34 -15.58
CA GLU A 218 -22.73 -12.13 -16.69
C GLU A 218 -23.83 -12.48 -17.71
N ARG A 219 -25.01 -12.92 -17.25
CA ARG A 219 -26.15 -13.18 -18.15
C ARG A 219 -26.59 -11.92 -18.89
N LEU A 220 -26.72 -10.78 -18.18
CA LEU A 220 -27.10 -9.50 -18.79
C LEU A 220 -26.09 -9.02 -19.83
N ILE A 221 -24.80 -9.18 -19.55
CA ILE A 221 -23.72 -8.86 -20.50
C ILE A 221 -23.87 -9.73 -21.75
N GLN A 222 -24.04 -11.04 -21.60
CA GLN A 222 -24.17 -11.95 -22.74
C GLN A 222 -25.42 -11.67 -23.58
N GLU A 223 -26.55 -11.32 -22.96
CA GLU A 223 -27.77 -10.95 -23.65
C GLU A 223 -27.61 -9.67 -24.46
N ARG A 224 -27.01 -8.64 -23.87
CA ARG A 224 -26.81 -7.34 -24.52
C ARG A 224 -25.69 -7.39 -25.57
N ALA A 225 -24.68 -8.24 -25.36
CA ALA A 225 -23.62 -8.48 -26.34
C ALA A 225 -24.14 -9.06 -27.65
N ARG A 226 -25.20 -9.87 -27.62
CA ARG A 226 -25.84 -10.41 -28.85
C ARG A 226 -26.52 -9.33 -29.69
N GLN A 227 -26.84 -8.18 -29.10
CA GLN A 227 -27.49 -7.06 -29.78
C GLN A 227 -26.47 -6.09 -30.39
N LEU A 228 -25.18 -6.27 -30.13
CA LEU A 228 -24.15 -5.42 -30.69
C LEU A 228 -23.96 -5.68 -32.19
N PRO A 229 -23.54 -4.66 -32.97
CA PRO A 229 -23.20 -4.83 -34.37
C PRO A 229 -22.11 -5.90 -34.56
N PRO A 230 -22.12 -6.66 -35.68
CA PRO A 230 -21.15 -7.74 -35.92
C PRO A 230 -19.69 -7.28 -36.01
N ASP A 231 -19.44 -6.00 -36.32
CA ASP A 231 -18.10 -5.39 -36.38
C ASP A 231 -17.60 -4.88 -35.01
N SER A 232 -18.39 -5.05 -33.94
CA SER A 232 -18.03 -4.59 -32.60
C SER A 232 -16.99 -5.50 -31.92
N THR A 233 -16.25 -4.91 -30.97
CA THR A 233 -15.33 -5.64 -30.10
C THR A 233 -16.07 -6.74 -29.34
N LYS A 234 -15.60 -7.98 -29.48
CA LYS A 234 -16.20 -9.11 -28.76
C LYS A 234 -15.95 -8.95 -27.26
N ILE A 235 -16.94 -9.29 -26.45
CA ILE A 235 -16.80 -9.29 -24.99
C ILE A 235 -16.55 -10.71 -24.49
N TRP A 236 -15.60 -10.87 -23.58
CA TRP A 236 -15.34 -12.15 -22.91
C TRP A 236 -15.43 -11.95 -21.39
N THR A 237 -16.41 -12.58 -20.76
CA THR A 237 -16.61 -12.51 -19.31
C THR A 237 -15.84 -13.61 -18.59
N THR A 238 -15.18 -13.28 -17.47
CA THR A 238 -14.66 -14.29 -16.54
C THR A 238 -15.13 -13.98 -15.10
N PRO A 239 -16.02 -14.80 -14.52
CA PRO A 239 -16.45 -14.62 -13.14
C PRO A 239 -15.39 -15.16 -12.16
N ILE A 240 -15.21 -14.49 -11.02
CA ILE A 240 -14.37 -14.97 -9.92
C ILE A 240 -15.08 -14.77 -8.58
N TYR A 241 -15.34 -15.89 -7.92
CA TYR A 241 -15.91 -15.94 -6.58
C TYR A 241 -15.39 -17.17 -5.82
N SER A 242 -15.55 -17.17 -4.49
CA SER A 242 -14.88 -18.13 -3.58
C SER A 242 -15.23 -19.60 -3.81
N SER A 243 -16.46 -19.89 -4.24
CA SER A 243 -16.94 -21.25 -4.54
C SER A 243 -16.49 -21.78 -5.90
N LEU A 244 -15.87 -20.94 -6.75
CA LEU A 244 -15.45 -21.34 -8.10
C LEU A 244 -14.23 -22.28 -8.05
N PRO A 245 -14.19 -23.37 -8.85
CA PRO A 245 -13.01 -24.23 -8.93
C PRO A 245 -11.73 -23.47 -9.32
N SER A 246 -10.59 -23.85 -8.75
CA SER A 246 -9.31 -23.15 -8.98
C SER A 246 -8.92 -23.05 -10.45
N GLU A 247 -9.21 -24.08 -11.26
CA GLU A 247 -8.93 -24.05 -12.71
C GLU A 247 -9.72 -22.96 -13.43
N GLN A 248 -10.97 -22.71 -13.01
CA GLN A 248 -11.81 -21.66 -13.57
C GLN A 248 -11.40 -20.28 -13.06
N GLN A 249 -11.02 -20.15 -11.78
CA GLN A 249 -10.42 -18.91 -11.26
C GLN A 249 -9.16 -18.51 -12.03
N MET A 250 -8.36 -19.50 -12.45
CA MET A 250 -7.17 -19.26 -13.25
C MET A 250 -7.46 -18.69 -14.64
N ASN A 251 -8.67 -18.84 -15.18
CA ASN A 251 -9.04 -18.28 -16.49
C ASN A 251 -9.01 -16.74 -16.49
N ALA A 252 -9.27 -16.10 -15.35
CA ALA A 252 -9.21 -14.65 -15.25
C ALA A 252 -7.79 -14.08 -15.44
N PHE A 253 -6.75 -14.88 -15.18
CA PHE A 253 -5.37 -14.46 -15.41
C PHE A 253 -4.89 -14.73 -16.84
N LYS A 254 -5.71 -15.39 -17.68
CA LYS A 254 -5.38 -15.61 -19.09
C LYS A 254 -5.57 -14.30 -19.87
N PRO A 255 -4.71 -14.02 -20.87
CA PRO A 255 -4.86 -12.84 -21.72
C PRO A 255 -6.14 -12.94 -22.56
N ALA A 256 -6.76 -11.78 -22.84
CA ALA A 256 -7.94 -11.70 -23.69
C ALA A 256 -7.70 -12.33 -25.08
N GLN A 257 -8.75 -12.94 -25.66
CA GLN A 257 -8.69 -13.44 -27.03
C GLN A 257 -8.45 -12.29 -28.02
N ALA A 258 -7.77 -12.56 -29.13
CA ALA A 258 -7.47 -11.54 -30.14
C ALA A 258 -8.75 -10.86 -30.66
N GLY A 259 -8.84 -9.54 -30.51
CA GLY A 259 -10.02 -8.75 -30.91
C GLY A 259 -11.18 -8.78 -29.91
N ALA A 260 -11.00 -9.39 -28.73
CA ALA A 260 -11.97 -9.36 -27.65
C ALA A 260 -11.47 -8.51 -26.47
N ARG A 261 -12.40 -7.81 -25.81
CA ARG A 261 -12.17 -7.16 -24.52
C ARG A 261 -12.64 -8.10 -23.41
N LYS A 262 -11.77 -8.35 -22.43
CA LYS A 262 -12.11 -9.20 -21.28
C LYS A 262 -12.73 -8.37 -20.16
N VAL A 263 -13.74 -8.93 -19.51
CA VAL A 263 -14.39 -8.36 -18.32
C VAL A 263 -14.27 -9.38 -17.18
N ASP A 264 -13.41 -9.08 -16.24
CA ASP A 264 -13.18 -9.88 -15.04
C ASP A 264 -14.08 -9.35 -13.91
N HIS A 265 -14.81 -10.25 -13.24
CA HIS A 265 -15.70 -9.90 -12.13
C HIS A 265 -15.15 -10.47 -10.83
N PHE A 266 -14.94 -9.64 -9.81
CA PHE A 266 -14.44 -10.07 -8.50
C PHE A 266 -15.47 -9.80 -7.40
N VAL A 267 -15.60 -10.76 -6.48
CA VAL A 267 -16.21 -10.54 -5.16
C VAL A 267 -15.22 -9.78 -4.27
N LEU A 268 -15.69 -8.73 -3.60
CA LEU A 268 -14.95 -8.00 -2.55
C LEU A 268 -14.82 -8.79 -1.25
#